data_AF-A0A948R1P1-F1
#
_entry.id   AF-A0A948R1P1-F1
#
_cell.length_a   1.000
_cell.length_b   1.000
_cell.length_c   1.000
_cell.angle_alpha   90.00
_cell.angle_beta   90.00
_cell.angle_gamma   90.00
#
_symmetry.space_group_name_H-M   'P 1'
#
loop_
_entity.id
_entity.type
_entity.pdbx_description
1 polymer ?
#
loop_
_entity_poly.entity_id
_entity_poly.type
_entity_poly.pdbx_seq_one_letter_code
_entity_poly.pdbx_strand_id
1 'polypeptide(L)' 'MAHSLWDEFLTTERLQLGQVRMSKEDIVAFASVFDPQPFHIDETAARSTVLGGLAASGCSKQWNAHPGWRT' A
#
# COMPACT_ATOMS: atom_id res chain seq x y z
N MET A 1 -37.10 14.36 13.97
CA MET A 1 -35.74 14.54 14.53
C MET A 1 -34.80 13.77 13.61
N ALA A 2 -33.95 14.45 12.84
CA ALA A 2 -32.97 13.77 12.01
C ALA A 2 -31.77 13.42 12.90
N HIS A 3 -31.45 12.13 13.03
CA HIS A 3 -30.22 11.70 13.68
C HIS A 3 -29.03 12.11 12.81
N SER A 4 -27.95 12.58 13.43
CA SER A 4 -26.76 12.97 12.69
C SER A 4 -26.04 11.70 12.19
N LEU A 5 -25.41 11.76 11.02
CA LEU A 5 -24.63 10.64 10.47
C LEU A 5 -23.47 10.19 11.38
N TRP A 6 -23.17 10.95 12.44
CA TRP A 6 -22.17 10.65 13.45
C TRP A 6 -22.70 9.70 14.54
N ASP A 7 -24.01 9.57 14.69
CA ASP A 7 -24.66 8.82 15.77
C ASP A 7 -24.87 7.31 15.43
N GLU A 8 -24.56 6.88 14.20
CA GLU A 8 -24.83 5.52 13.68
C GLU A 8 -23.62 4.56 13.73
N PHE A 9 -22.56 4.88 14.48
CA PHE A 9 -21.40 3.98 14.58
C PHE A 9 -21.54 2.93 15.68
N LEU A 10 -22.22 1.83 15.38
CA LEU A 10 -22.14 0.59 16.17
C LEU A 10 -20.77 -0.07 15.94
N THR A 11 -19.89 0.02 16.92
CA THR A 11 -18.42 -0.09 16.78
C THR A 11 -17.83 -1.49 17.00
N THR A 12 -18.52 -2.56 16.59
CA THR A 12 -17.97 -3.94 16.72
C THR A 12 -17.93 -4.76 15.43
N GLU A 13 -18.36 -4.21 14.29
CA GLU A 13 -18.33 -4.96 13.03
C GLU A 13 -16.89 -5.09 12.48
N ARG A 14 -16.50 -6.33 12.18
CA ARG A 14 -15.25 -6.62 11.46
C ARG A 14 -15.58 -6.91 10.01
N LEU A 15 -15.04 -6.09 9.11
CA LEU A 15 -15.16 -6.30 7.67
C LEU A 15 -14.00 -7.18 7.18
N GLN A 16 -14.32 -8.20 6.39
CA GLN A 16 -13.31 -8.98 5.70
C GLN A 16 -12.96 -8.28 4.38
N LEU A 17 -11.71 -7.83 4.27
CA LEU A 17 -11.19 -7.24 3.04
C LEU A 17 -10.66 -8.33 2.09
N GLY A 18 -10.64 -8.01 0.80
CA GLY A 18 -9.99 -8.84 -0.21
C GLY A 18 -8.47 -8.87 -0.05
N GLN A 19 -7.83 -9.83 -0.72
CA GLN A 19 -6.37 -9.95 -0.78
C GLN A 19 -5.87 -9.64 -2.18
N VAL A 20 -4.74 -8.94 -2.27
CA VAL A 20 -4.07 -8.63 -3.53
C VAL A 20 -2.64 -9.15 -3.43
N ARG A 21 -2.20 -9.89 -4.46
CA ARG A 21 -0.79 -10.26 -4.60
C ARG A 21 -0.04 -9.09 -5.21
N MET A 22 0.99 -8.62 -4.51
CA MET A 22 1.93 -7.63 -5.03
C MET A 22 3.21 -8.31 -5.49
N SER A 23 3.64 -8.04 -6.73
CA SER A 23 4.97 -8.47 -7.18
C SER A 23 6.05 -7.47 -6.77
N LYS A 24 7.31 -7.85 -6.96
CA LYS A 24 8.45 -6.94 -6.79
C LYS A 24 8.35 -5.76 -7.74
N GLU A 25 7.98 -6.03 -8.99
CA GLU A 25 7.84 -5.03 -10.05
C GLU A 25 6.75 -4.01 -9.70
N ASP A 26 5.64 -4.46 -9.09
CA ASP A 26 4.59 -3.56 -8.63
C ASP A 26 5.05 -2.63 -7.51
N ILE A 27 5.85 -3.16 -6.57
CA ILE A 27 6.44 -2.37 -5.48
C ILE A 27 7.35 -1.29 -6.04
N VAL A 28 8.28 -1.66 -6.92
CA VAL A 28 9.24 -0.73 -7.51
C VAL A 28 8.54 0.30 -8.39
N ALA A 29 7.58 -0.13 -9.23
CA ALA A 29 6.85 0.77 -10.12
C ALA A 29 6.09 1.86 -9.35
N PHE A 30 5.35 1.49 -8.30
CA PHE A 30 4.66 2.46 -7.45
C PHE A 30 5.65 3.40 -6.75
N ALA A 31 6.65 2.83 -6.07
CA ALA A 31 7.59 3.60 -5.27
C ALA A 31 8.42 4.56 -6.12
N SER A 32 8.77 4.19 -7.34
CA SER A 32 9.55 5.06 -8.25
C SER A 32 8.86 6.38 -8.55
N VAL A 33 7.53 6.43 -8.46
CA VAL A 33 6.73 7.64 -8.72
C VAL A 33 6.37 8.36 -7.42
N PHE A 34 5.94 7.62 -6.40
CA PHE A 34 5.27 8.21 -5.23
C PHE A 34 6.12 8.22 -3.96
N ASP A 35 7.11 7.32 -3.85
CA ASP A 35 7.89 7.12 -2.62
C ASP A 35 9.27 6.52 -2.93
N PRO A 36 10.18 7.26 -3.59
CA PRO A 36 11.41 6.71 -4.18
C PRO A 36 12.52 6.53 -3.13
N GLN A 37 12.17 6.10 -1.92
CA GLN A 37 13.18 5.76 -0.92
C GLN A 37 13.99 4.55 -1.40
N PRO A 38 15.33 4.53 -1.21
CA PRO A 38 16.20 3.50 -1.80
C PRO A 38 15.79 2.05 -1.50
N PHE A 39 15.24 1.78 -0.30
CA PHE A 39 14.80 0.44 0.08
C PHE A 39 13.48 -0.02 -0.57
N HIS A 40 12.83 0.84 -1.36
CA HIS A 40 11.67 0.50 -2.18
C HIS A 40 12.00 0.24 -3.64
N ILE A 41 13.11 0.79 -4.15
CA ILE A 41 13.43 0.79 -5.59
C ILE A 41 14.75 0.09 -5.94
N ASP A 42 15.66 -0.09 -4.99
CA ASP A 42 16.96 -0.73 -5.21
C ASP A 42 17.22 -1.83 -4.19
N GLU A 43 17.37 -3.06 -4.67
CA GLU A 43 17.55 -4.24 -3.81
C GLU A 43 18.90 -4.27 -3.09
N THR A 44 19.95 -3.70 -3.70
CA THR A 44 21.29 -3.64 -3.11
C THR A 44 21.31 -2.64 -1.96
N ALA A 45 20.75 -1.45 -2.17
CA ALA A 45 20.58 -0.44 -1.14
C ALA A 45 19.69 -0.96 0.00
N ALA A 46 18.60 -1.65 -0.33
CA ALA A 46 17.67 -2.19 0.66
C ALA A 46 18.34 -3.20 1.62
N ARG A 47 19.27 -4.03 1.13
CA ARG A 47 20.03 -4.99 1.95
C ARG A 47 20.90 -4.33 3.02
N SER A 48 21.31 -3.09 2.82
CA SER A 48 22.08 -2.32 3.80
C SER A 48 21.22 -1.69 4.91
N THR A 49 19.89 -1.75 4.76
CA THR A 49 18.95 -1.19 5.75
C THR A 49 18.52 -2.24 6.77
N VAL A 50 17.85 -1.79 7.84
CA VAL A 50 17.27 -2.67 8.86
C VAL A 50 16.23 -3.65 8.31
N LEU A 51 15.68 -3.36 7.12
CA LEU A 51 14.68 -4.19 6.44
C LEU A 51 15.32 -5.41 5.78
N GLY A 52 16.64 -5.39 5.52
CA GLY A 52 17.40 -6.52 4.98
C GLY A 52 17.10 -6.89 3.52
N GLY A 53 16.24 -6.13 2.85
CA GLY A 53 15.79 -6.38 1.49
C GLY A 53 14.68 -5.41 1.09
N LEU A 54 14.18 -5.56 -0.13
CA LEU A 54 13.16 -4.66 -0.67
C LEU A 54 11.88 -4.70 0.19
N ALA A 55 11.32 -3.52 0.48
CA ALA A 55 10.04 -3.40 1.17
C ALA A 55 9.02 -2.68 0.30
N ALA A 56 7.73 -2.98 0.49
CA ALA A 56 6.66 -2.20 -0.11
C ALA A 56 6.47 -0.87 0.62
N SER A 57 6.14 0.20 -0.11
CA SER A 57 5.68 1.45 0.50
C SER A 57 4.33 1.24 1.19
N GLY A 58 4.10 1.92 2.32
CA GLY A 58 2.87 1.76 3.11
C GLY A 58 1.57 2.03 2.32
N CYS A 59 1.66 2.90 1.31
CA CYS A 59 0.52 3.33 0.48
C CYS A 59 0.26 2.44 -0.75
N SER A 60 1.10 1.43 -1.04
CA SER A 60 1.07 0.73 -2.33
C SER A 60 -0.06 -0.30 -2.49
N LYS A 61 -0.91 -0.51 -1.47
CA LYS A 61 -1.81 -1.68 -1.37
C LYS A 61 -2.85 -1.81 -2.49
N GLN A 62 -3.14 -0.75 -3.24
CA GLN A 62 -4.14 -0.74 -4.32
C GLN A 62 -3.55 -0.44 -5.69
N TRP A 63 -2.22 -0.41 -5.83
CA TRP A 63 -1.56 -0.15 -7.11
C TRP A 63 -2.07 -1.05 -8.25
N ASN A 64 -2.38 -2.31 -7.95
CA ASN A 64 -2.88 -3.29 -8.92
C ASN A 64 -4.41 -3.32 -9.05
N ALA A 65 -5.14 -2.66 -8.16
CA ALA A 65 -6.60 -2.68 -8.16
C ALA A 65 -7.19 -1.76 -9.24
N HIS A 66 -6.43 -0.76 -9.68
CA HIS A 66 -6.86 0.21 -10.69
C HIS A 66 -5.82 0.30 -11.81
N PRO A 67 -6.07 -0.34 -12.98
CA PRO A 67 -5.15 -0.33 -14.12
C PRO A 67 -4.73 1.07 -14.59
N GLY A 68 -5.58 2.08 -14.34
CA GLY A 68 -5.34 3.47 -14.71
C GLY A 68 -4.31 4.22 -13.85
N TRP A 69 -3.74 3.60 -12.80
CA TRP A 69 -2.65 4.22 -12.02
C TRP A 69 -1.27 3.94 -12.61
N ARG A 70 -1.16 3.00 -13.57
CA ARG A 70 0.12 2.60 -14.18
C ARG A 70 0.61 3.53 -15.30
N THR A 71 -0.04 4.68 -15.52
CA THR A 71 0.27 5.63 -16.61
C THR A 71 1.00 6.86 -16.10
#